data_AF-A0A6F8ZI26-F1
#
_entry.id   AF-A0A6F8ZI26-F1
#
_cell.length_a   1.000
_cell.length_b   1.000
_cell.length_c   1.000
_cell.angle_alpha   90.00
_cell.angle_beta   90.00
_cell.angle_gamma   90.00
#
_symmetry.space_group_name_H-M   'P 1'
#
loop_
_entity.id
_entity.type
_entity.pdbx_description
1 polymer ?
#
loop_
_entity_poly.entity_id
_entity_poly.type
_entity_poly.pdbx_seq_one_letter_code
_entity_poly.pdbx_strand_id
1 'polypeptide(L)'
;MPVPLATSRVEAEAAGLDADGVVGVRLTVKSVEWGEHLAEFLALGTAAQRLPEATRWAHGTGPFTSDLSGQDFWALFQAGYGPVALVMGACVYPVAHQGVRTALANLGRNAELLNFTQALYDAREIAMERMQAEAVDAKAAGVVGPRIEEGSWGWAPHIIEFLAIGTAVAPTGAGSRLPDTIPVLLDLHDR
;
A
#
# COMPACT_ATOMS: atom_id res chain seq x y z
N MET A 1 -3.74 -14.61 -7.88
CA MET A 1 -3.01 -13.34 -7.65
C MET A 1 -1.52 -13.63 -7.57
N PRO A 2 -0.68 -13.05 -8.44
CA PRO A 2 0.77 -13.28 -8.48
C PRO A 2 1.61 -12.31 -7.62
N VAL A 3 1.01 -11.33 -6.93
CA VAL A 3 1.76 -10.32 -6.16
C VAL A 3 2.57 -10.84 -4.98
N PRO A 4 2.13 -11.88 -4.24
CA PRO A 4 2.95 -12.51 -3.21
C PRO A 4 4.32 -12.98 -3.72
N LEU A 5 4.41 -13.23 -5.03
CA LEU A 5 5.62 -13.71 -5.71
C LEU A 5 6.74 -12.66 -5.76
N ALA A 6 6.39 -11.38 -5.91
CA ALA A 6 7.37 -10.29 -6.05
C ALA A 6 7.98 -9.93 -4.69
N THR A 7 7.14 -9.76 -3.67
CA THR A 7 7.59 -9.48 -2.29
C THR A 7 8.43 -10.63 -1.74
N SER A 8 8.00 -11.89 -1.96
CA SER A 8 8.79 -13.05 -1.52
C SER A 8 10.15 -13.16 -2.21
N ARG A 9 10.29 -12.60 -3.42
CA ARG A 9 11.56 -12.57 -4.16
C ARG A 9 12.52 -11.54 -3.58
N VAL A 10 12.02 -10.34 -3.30
CA VAL A 10 12.77 -9.29 -2.63
C VAL A 10 13.22 -9.74 -1.24
N GLU A 11 12.37 -10.42 -0.49
CA GLU A 11 12.73 -11.00 0.82
C GLU A 11 13.83 -12.05 0.70
N ALA A 12 13.74 -12.93 -0.30
CA ALA A 12 14.77 -13.95 -0.54
C ALA A 12 16.12 -13.33 -0.93
N GLU A 13 16.12 -12.29 -1.77
CA GLU A 13 17.35 -11.55 -2.12
C GLU A 13 17.95 -10.83 -0.90
N ALA A 14 17.11 -10.17 -0.10
CA ALA A 14 17.54 -9.50 1.13
C ALA A 14 18.12 -10.48 2.16
N ALA A 15 17.52 -11.67 2.29
CA ALA A 15 18.04 -12.73 3.15
C ALA A 15 19.43 -13.19 2.69
N GLY A 16 19.66 -13.28 1.37
CA GLY A 16 20.97 -13.58 0.80
C GLY A 16 22.05 -12.52 1.09
N LEU A 17 21.63 -11.30 1.44
CA LEU A 17 22.51 -10.18 1.83
C LEU A 17 22.66 -10.03 3.35
N ASP A 18 22.08 -10.93 4.15
CA ASP A 18 22.03 -10.84 5.62
C ASP A 18 21.35 -9.54 6.10
N ALA A 19 20.42 -9.00 5.31
CA ALA A 19 19.70 -7.79 5.64
C ALA A 19 18.55 -8.07 6.63
N ASP A 20 18.30 -7.14 7.54
CA ASP A 20 17.15 -7.21 8.46
C ASP A 20 15.83 -6.95 7.73
N GLY A 21 15.86 -6.26 6.60
CA GLY A 21 14.70 -5.95 5.79
C GLY A 21 15.00 -5.08 4.58
N VAL A 22 13.94 -4.74 3.85
CA VAL A 22 13.99 -3.85 2.68
C VAL A 22 13.10 -2.65 2.93
N VAL A 23 13.69 -1.46 2.82
CA VAL A 23 13.04 -0.17 3.04
C VAL A 23 12.81 0.53 1.70
N GLY A 24 11.71 1.29 1.59
CA GLY A 24 11.37 2.02 0.38
C GLY A 24 10.97 1.13 -0.79
N VAL A 25 10.35 -0.02 -0.50
CA VAL A 25 9.90 -0.98 -1.51
C VAL A 25 8.80 -0.35 -2.37
N ARG A 26 9.14 0.00 -3.60
CA ARG A 26 8.20 0.45 -4.62
C ARG A 26 7.73 -0.73 -5.43
N LEU A 27 6.48 -1.13 -5.18
CA LEU A 27 5.76 -2.08 -6.00
C LEU A 27 5.08 -1.35 -7.16
N THR A 28 5.51 -1.66 -8.38
CA THR A 28 4.89 -1.18 -9.62
C THR A 28 4.22 -2.34 -10.33
N VAL A 29 2.98 -2.13 -10.79
CA VAL A 29 2.22 -3.09 -11.59
C VAL A 29 1.98 -2.47 -12.96
N LYS A 30 2.49 -3.11 -14.03
CA LYS A 30 2.28 -2.65 -15.42
C LYS A 30 1.54 -3.71 -16.23
N SER A 31 0.54 -3.30 -16.98
CA SER A 31 -0.08 -4.12 -18.03
C SER A 31 0.75 -4.03 -19.31
N VAL A 32 1.05 -5.17 -19.93
CA VAL A 32 1.80 -5.20 -21.20
C VAL A 32 0.80 -5.18 -22.36
N GLU A 33 0.76 -4.08 -23.13
CA GLU A 33 -0.20 -3.88 -24.24
C GLU A 33 -0.09 -4.90 -25.38
N TRP A 34 1.02 -5.65 -25.48
CA TRP A 34 1.24 -6.64 -26.55
C TRP A 34 0.95 -8.09 -26.14
N GLY A 35 0.38 -8.32 -24.96
CA GLY A 35 -0.07 -9.65 -24.54
C GLY A 35 -1.24 -9.50 -23.58
N GLU A 36 -2.46 -9.78 -24.06
CA GLU A 36 -3.73 -9.44 -23.37
C GLU A 36 -3.91 -9.99 -21.94
N HIS A 37 -2.96 -10.73 -21.37
CA HIS A 37 -3.08 -11.34 -20.05
C HIS A 37 -1.80 -11.29 -19.20
N LEU A 38 -0.84 -10.41 -19.48
CA LEU A 38 0.40 -10.31 -18.69
C LEU A 38 0.47 -9.01 -17.86
N ALA A 39 0.63 -9.18 -16.55
CA ALA A 39 0.96 -8.10 -15.63
C ALA A 39 2.41 -8.28 -15.14
N GLU A 40 3.22 -7.24 -15.31
CA GLU A 40 4.57 -7.16 -14.76
C GLU A 40 4.50 -6.62 -13.33
N PHE A 41 5.12 -7.35 -12.40
CA PHE A 41 5.25 -6.95 -11.01
C PHE A 41 6.73 -6.67 -10.73
N LEU A 42 7.04 -5.41 -10.45
CA LEU A 42 8.39 -4.98 -10.11
C LEU A 42 8.39 -4.47 -8.66
N ALA A 43 9.21 -5.08 -7.82
CA ALA A 43 9.44 -4.64 -6.45
C ALA A 43 10.91 -4.23 -6.32
N LEU A 44 11.15 -2.94 -6.05
CA LEU A 44 12.50 -2.38 -5.87
C LEU A 44 12.58 -1.67 -4.54
N GLY A 45 13.66 -1.88 -3.80
CA GLY A 45 13.91 -1.19 -2.54
C GLY A 45 15.36 -1.30 -2.11
N THR A 46 15.66 -0.79 -0.93
CA THR A 46 17.00 -0.78 -0.37
C THR A 46 17.09 -1.78 0.77
N ALA A 47 17.96 -2.79 0.62
CA ALA A 47 18.29 -3.70 1.71
C ALA A 47 18.93 -2.91 2.85
N ALA A 48 18.38 -3.03 4.05
CA ALA A 48 18.82 -2.35 5.25
C ALA A 48 19.29 -3.38 6.27
N GLN A 49 20.50 -3.17 6.78
CA GLN A 49 21.06 -3.94 7.87
C GLN A 49 21.24 -3.02 9.08
N ARG A 50 20.88 -3.54 10.24
CA ARG A 50 21.07 -2.90 11.53
C ARG A 50 22.54 -2.96 11.93
N LEU A 51 23.01 -1.92 12.62
CA LEU A 51 24.32 -1.97 13.26
C LEU A 51 24.35 -3.02 14.40
N PRO A 52 25.48 -3.71 14.66
CA PRO A 52 25.56 -4.80 15.64
C PRO A 52 25.07 -4.43 17.05
N GLU A 53 25.24 -3.18 17.46
CA GLU A 53 24.87 -2.66 18.77
C GLU A 53 23.38 -2.30 18.92
N ALA A 54 22.62 -2.25 17.82
CA ALA A 54 21.23 -1.81 17.87
C ALA A 54 20.28 -2.96 18.30
N THR A 55 19.28 -2.61 19.13
CA THR A 55 18.32 -3.56 19.71
C THR A 55 17.47 -4.21 18.62
N ARG A 56 17.62 -5.51 18.38
CA ARG A 56 16.76 -6.26 17.45
C ARG A 56 15.30 -6.15 17.88
N TRP A 57 14.43 -5.71 16.96
CA TRP A 57 13.01 -6.01 17.08
C TRP A 57 12.73 -7.20 16.19
N ALA A 58 12.33 -8.31 16.80
CA ALA A 58 12.06 -9.53 16.09
C ALA A 58 10.58 -9.55 15.71
N HIS A 59 10.31 -9.57 14.40
CA HIS A 59 9.01 -9.94 13.88
C HIS A 59 9.22 -10.90 12.70
N GLY A 60 8.69 -12.11 12.82
CA GLY A 60 8.95 -13.20 11.87
C GLY A 60 10.36 -13.78 11.92
N THR A 61 10.66 -14.67 10.96
CA THR A 61 11.94 -15.38 10.81
C THR A 61 12.78 -14.90 9.62
N GLY A 62 12.29 -13.91 8.87
CA GLY A 62 12.94 -13.41 7.66
C GLY A 62 13.01 -11.87 7.62
N PRO A 63 13.60 -11.31 6.55
CA PRO A 63 13.67 -9.87 6.38
C PRO A 63 12.27 -9.24 6.25
N PHE A 64 12.05 -8.10 6.88
CA PHE A 64 10.80 -7.35 6.67
C PHE A 64 10.80 -6.64 5.31
N THR A 65 9.62 -6.27 4.82
CA THR A 65 9.45 -5.38 3.67
C THR A 65 8.65 -4.15 4.07
N SER A 66 8.97 -2.98 3.49
CA SER A 66 8.35 -1.71 3.86
C SER A 66 8.33 -0.74 2.70
N ASP A 67 7.17 -0.11 2.45
CA ASP A 67 7.01 0.98 1.48
C ASP A 67 7.48 2.34 2.04
N LEU A 68 7.81 2.41 3.32
CA LEU A 68 8.22 3.66 3.95
C LEU A 68 9.53 4.19 3.35
N SER A 69 9.62 5.51 3.21
CA SER A 69 10.90 6.16 2.94
C SER A 69 11.86 5.92 4.10
N GLY A 70 13.18 6.11 3.89
CA GLY A 70 14.15 6.03 4.99
C GLY A 70 13.85 7.00 6.14
N GLN A 71 13.27 8.17 5.83
CA GLN A 71 12.88 9.18 6.82
C GLN A 71 11.67 8.70 7.64
N ASP A 72 10.64 8.20 6.98
CA ASP A 72 9.44 7.68 7.66
C ASP A 72 9.75 6.42 8.46
N PHE A 73 10.63 5.55 7.94
CA PHE A 73 11.13 4.38 8.65
C PHE A 73 11.87 4.78 9.93
N TRP A 74 12.71 5.81 9.87
CA TRP A 74 13.39 6.33 11.05
C TRP A 74 12.42 6.95 12.06
N ALA A 75 11.42 7.70 11.59
CA ALA A 75 10.36 8.24 12.44
C ALA A 75 9.54 7.15 13.14
N LEU A 76 9.17 6.09 12.40
CA LEU A 76 8.47 4.92 12.93
C LEU A 76 9.30 4.25 14.05
N PHE A 77 10.59 4.08 13.81
CA PHE A 77 11.48 3.47 14.79
C PHE A 77 11.60 4.32 16.08
N GLN A 78 11.73 5.64 15.96
CA GLN A 78 11.75 6.55 17.11
C GLN A 78 10.44 6.52 17.91
N ALA A 79 9.31 6.28 17.24
CA ALA A 79 8.00 6.09 17.86
C ALA A 79 7.85 4.73 18.59
N GLY A 80 8.86 3.86 18.54
CA GLY A 80 8.83 2.54 19.18
C GLY A 80 8.12 1.47 18.35
N TYR A 81 7.97 1.68 17.04
CA TYR A 81 7.37 0.73 16.10
C TYR A 81 8.38 0.29 15.03
N GLY A 82 8.20 -0.91 14.52
CA GLY A 82 9.02 -1.49 13.47
C GLY A 82 8.15 -2.07 12.36
N PRO A 83 8.60 -2.03 11.10
CA PRO A 83 7.91 -2.71 10.02
C PRO A 83 7.93 -4.23 10.21
N VAL A 84 6.87 -4.86 9.74
CA VAL A 84 6.65 -6.30 9.71
C VAL A 84 6.66 -6.79 8.28
N ALA A 85 5.81 -6.21 7.45
CA ALA A 85 5.64 -6.60 6.05
C ALA A 85 5.05 -5.46 5.22
N LEU A 86 5.34 -5.48 3.93
CA LEU A 86 4.58 -4.73 2.95
C LEU A 86 3.24 -5.47 2.73
N VAL A 87 2.15 -4.76 2.95
CA VAL A 87 0.78 -5.29 2.82
C VAL A 87 0.04 -4.54 1.73
N MET A 88 -0.90 -5.23 1.12
CA MET A 88 -1.65 -4.68 0.00
C MET A 88 -3.06 -5.23 -0.11
N GLY A 89 -3.90 -4.52 -0.86
CA GLY A 89 -5.20 -5.00 -1.25
C GLY A 89 -5.58 -4.40 -2.58
N ALA A 90 -6.05 -5.25 -3.50
CA ALA A 90 -6.52 -4.82 -4.80
C ALA A 90 -8.01 -5.12 -4.96
N CYS A 91 -8.72 -4.24 -5.64
CA CYS A 91 -10.13 -4.41 -6.02
C CYS A 91 -10.31 -4.07 -7.49
N VAL A 92 -11.08 -4.90 -8.19
CA VAL A 92 -11.52 -4.69 -9.57
C VAL A 92 -13.04 -4.77 -9.54
N TYR A 93 -13.71 -3.66 -9.76
CA TYR A 93 -15.15 -3.50 -9.57
C TYR A 93 -15.82 -3.13 -10.90
N PRO A 94 -16.66 -4.01 -11.48
CA PRO A 94 -17.37 -3.69 -12.70
C PRO A 94 -18.53 -2.74 -12.40
N VAL A 95 -18.59 -1.61 -13.09
CA VAL A 95 -19.75 -0.71 -13.01
C VAL A 95 -20.75 -1.12 -14.09
N ALA A 96 -21.96 -1.47 -13.66
CA ALA A 96 -23.03 -1.84 -14.59
C ALA A 96 -23.36 -0.68 -15.54
N HIS A 97 -23.47 -0.99 -16.84
CA HIS A 97 -23.91 -0.03 -17.84
C HIS A 97 -25.31 0.47 -17.48
N GLN A 98 -25.49 1.79 -17.44
CA GLN A 98 -26.82 2.36 -17.29
C GLN A 98 -27.65 2.02 -18.52
N GLY A 99 -28.87 1.50 -18.32
CA GLY A 99 -29.78 1.21 -19.41
C GLY A 99 -30.07 2.46 -20.25
N VAL A 100 -30.36 2.26 -21.54
CA VAL A 100 -30.58 3.33 -22.55
C VAL A 100 -31.56 4.41 -22.06
N ARG A 101 -32.57 4.03 -21.26
CA ARG A 101 -33.55 4.95 -20.67
C ARG A 101 -32.95 5.94 -19.66
N THR A 102 -32.05 5.47 -18.79
CA THR A 102 -31.40 6.31 -17.78
C THR A 102 -30.38 7.24 -18.42
N ALA A 103 -29.64 6.73 -19.42
CA ALA A 103 -28.75 7.55 -20.25
C ALA A 103 -29.53 8.68 -20.95
N LEU A 104 -30.69 8.38 -21.55
CA LEU A 104 -31.53 9.39 -22.21
C LEU A 104 -32.12 10.42 -21.23
N ALA A 105 -32.51 9.98 -20.02
CA ALA A 105 -33.05 10.86 -18.97
C ALA A 105 -32.00 11.82 -18.39
N ASN A 106 -30.72 11.46 -18.49
CA ASN A 106 -29.59 12.25 -17.99
C ASN A 106 -28.91 13.10 -19.08
N LEU A 107 -29.32 12.99 -20.36
CA LEU A 107 -28.81 13.84 -21.43
C LEU A 107 -29.11 15.32 -21.13
N GLY A 108 -28.07 16.14 -21.08
CA GLY A 108 -28.18 17.59 -20.85
C GLY A 108 -28.33 18.01 -19.38
N ARG A 109 -28.18 17.08 -18.43
CA ARG A 109 -28.18 17.39 -16.98
C ARG A 109 -26.83 17.04 -16.37
N ASN A 110 -26.24 17.99 -15.65
CA ASN A 110 -25.05 17.73 -14.84
C ASN A 110 -25.51 17.11 -13.51
N ALA A 111 -25.68 15.80 -13.49
CA ALA A 111 -26.15 15.04 -12.33
C ALA A 111 -25.10 14.02 -11.91
N GLU A 112 -24.84 13.92 -10.61
CA GLU A 112 -24.04 12.82 -10.08
C GLU A 112 -24.72 11.49 -10.40
N LEU A 113 -23.96 10.59 -11.05
CA LEU A 113 -24.40 9.22 -11.22
C LEU A 113 -24.07 8.49 -9.91
N LEU A 114 -24.97 8.59 -8.92
CA LEU A 114 -24.81 7.99 -7.58
C LEU A 114 -24.23 6.57 -7.60
N ASN A 115 -24.64 5.74 -8.56
CA ASN A 115 -24.13 4.37 -8.73
C ASN A 115 -22.62 4.30 -9.03
N PHE A 116 -22.06 5.25 -9.78
CA PHE A 116 -20.62 5.32 -10.06
C PHE A 116 -19.86 5.82 -8.85
N THR A 117 -20.36 6.86 -8.18
CA THR A 117 -19.72 7.40 -6.97
C THR A 117 -19.71 6.37 -5.83
N GLN A 118 -20.82 5.65 -5.62
CA GLN A 118 -20.90 4.56 -4.66
C GLN A 118 -19.94 3.42 -5.02
N ALA A 119 -19.92 2.98 -6.28
CA ALA A 119 -19.00 1.95 -6.73
C ALA A 119 -17.52 2.33 -6.53
N LEU A 120 -17.16 3.62 -6.68
CA LEU A 120 -15.81 4.12 -6.38
C LEU A 120 -15.48 3.96 -4.88
N TYR A 121 -16.38 4.39 -3.99
CA TYR A 121 -16.17 4.27 -2.55
C TYR A 121 -16.11 2.81 -2.11
N ASP A 122 -17.03 1.97 -2.58
CA ASP A 122 -17.06 0.54 -2.28
C ASP A 122 -15.78 -0.15 -2.76
N ALA A 123 -15.33 0.13 -3.98
CA ALA A 123 -14.13 -0.48 -4.53
C ALA A 123 -12.86 -0.09 -3.74
N ARG A 124 -12.78 1.18 -3.31
CA ARG A 124 -11.71 1.67 -2.45
C ARG A 124 -11.73 1.01 -1.07
N GLU A 125 -12.91 0.91 -0.46
CA GLU A 125 -13.10 0.29 0.85
C GLU A 125 -12.67 -1.18 0.81
N ILE A 126 -13.12 -1.95 -0.19
CA ILE A 126 -12.74 -3.36 -0.38
C ILE A 126 -11.21 -3.50 -0.53
N ALA A 127 -10.56 -2.60 -1.27
CA ALA A 127 -9.10 -2.62 -1.40
C ALA A 127 -8.40 -2.38 -0.05
N MET A 128 -8.88 -1.42 0.74
CA MET A 128 -8.35 -1.14 2.08
C MET A 128 -8.62 -2.28 3.07
N GLU A 129 -9.81 -2.88 3.05
CA GLU A 129 -10.17 -4.02 3.87
C GLU A 129 -9.25 -5.21 3.62
N ARG A 130 -8.94 -5.50 2.34
CA ARG A 130 -8.00 -6.57 1.97
C ARG A 130 -6.59 -6.30 2.45
N MET A 131 -6.10 -5.06 2.32
CA MET A 131 -4.81 -4.65 2.88
C MET A 131 -4.78 -4.79 4.41
N GLN A 132 -5.87 -4.43 5.09
CA GLN A 132 -5.99 -4.60 6.53
C GLN A 132 -6.04 -6.07 6.93
N ALA A 133 -6.68 -6.93 6.15
CA ALA A 133 -6.69 -8.38 6.37
C ALA A 133 -5.27 -8.96 6.28
N GLU A 134 -4.49 -8.58 5.26
CA GLU A 134 -3.08 -8.99 5.17
C GLU A 134 -2.26 -8.53 6.39
N ALA A 135 -2.51 -7.31 6.90
CA ALA A 135 -1.84 -6.82 8.10
C ALA A 135 -2.22 -7.61 9.37
N VAL A 136 -3.49 -8.03 9.48
CA VAL A 136 -3.96 -8.89 10.58
C VAL A 136 -3.30 -10.27 10.49
N ASP A 137 -3.22 -10.85 9.29
CA ASP A 137 -2.57 -12.14 9.05
C ASP A 137 -1.07 -12.08 9.39
N ALA A 138 -0.42 -10.93 9.11
CA ALA A 138 0.95 -10.63 9.51
C ALA A 138 1.11 -10.36 11.01
N LYS A 139 0.04 -10.40 11.83
CA LYS A 139 0.04 -10.09 13.27
C LYS A 139 0.60 -8.69 13.58
N ALA A 140 0.30 -7.74 12.70
CA ALA A 140 0.66 -6.35 12.90
C ALA A 140 -0.33 -5.66 13.85
N ALA A 141 0.13 -4.59 14.50
CA ALA A 141 -0.71 -3.72 15.30
C ALA A 141 -1.48 -2.69 14.44
N GLY A 142 -1.00 -2.41 13.23
CA GLY A 142 -1.66 -1.52 12.30
C GLY A 142 -0.89 -1.37 10.99
N VAL A 143 -1.40 -0.49 10.11
CA VAL A 143 -0.78 -0.14 8.83
C VAL A 143 -0.45 1.35 8.84
N VAL A 144 0.74 1.71 8.37
CA VAL A 144 1.20 3.10 8.23
C VAL A 144 1.63 3.40 6.80
N GLY A 145 1.63 4.69 6.47
CA GLY A 145 1.95 5.18 5.13
C GLY A 145 1.13 4.53 4.01
N PRO A 146 -0.20 4.32 4.15
CA PRO A 146 -0.97 3.71 3.09
C PRO A 146 -1.01 4.65 1.88
N ARG A 147 -0.69 4.12 0.70
CA ARG A 147 -1.00 4.74 -0.58
C ARG A 147 -2.14 3.99 -1.24
N ILE A 148 -3.05 4.74 -1.85
CA ILE A 148 -4.20 4.20 -2.56
C ILE A 148 -4.16 4.78 -3.95
N GLU A 149 -4.05 3.91 -4.93
CA GLU A 149 -3.97 4.25 -6.34
C GLU A 149 -5.26 3.76 -7.02
N GLU A 150 -5.98 4.69 -7.64
CA GLU A 150 -6.98 4.36 -8.65
C GLU A 150 -6.23 4.13 -9.96
N GLY A 151 -6.42 2.97 -10.57
CA GLY A 151 -5.77 2.65 -11.84
C GLY A 151 -6.78 2.38 -12.94
N SER A 152 -6.28 2.49 -14.17
CA SER A 152 -6.95 2.02 -15.38
C SER A 152 -5.98 1.04 -16.02
N TRP A 153 -6.04 -0.23 -15.62
CA TRP A 153 -5.11 -1.27 -16.08
C TRP A 153 -5.52 -1.85 -17.45
N GLY A 154 -6.34 -1.10 -18.21
CA GLY A 154 -6.64 -1.35 -19.61
C GLY A 154 -7.78 -2.33 -19.90
N TRP A 155 -8.54 -2.77 -18.88
CA TRP A 155 -9.47 -3.90 -19.05
C TRP A 155 -10.83 -3.48 -19.64
N ALA A 156 -11.31 -2.26 -19.36
CA ALA A 156 -12.42 -1.58 -20.06
C ALA A 156 -12.76 -0.21 -19.40
N PRO A 157 -13.40 0.75 -20.09
CA PRO A 157 -13.79 2.06 -19.56
C PRO A 157 -14.87 2.04 -18.45
N HIS A 158 -15.37 0.86 -18.07
CA HIS A 158 -16.45 0.67 -17.09
C HIS A 158 -16.00 -0.19 -15.89
N ILE A 159 -14.69 -0.31 -15.68
CA ILE A 159 -14.11 -1.02 -14.56
C ILE A 159 -13.39 0.00 -13.69
N ILE A 160 -13.77 0.05 -12.42
CA ILE A 160 -13.04 0.79 -11.40
C ILE A 160 -12.06 -0.16 -10.77
N GLU A 161 -10.82 0.28 -10.63
CA GLU A 161 -9.78 -0.57 -10.10
C GLU A 161 -9.02 0.24 -9.02
N PHE A 162 -8.77 -0.38 -7.87
CA PHE A 162 -8.04 0.23 -6.77
C PHE A 162 -6.93 -0.69 -6.27
N LEU A 163 -5.81 -0.09 -5.92
CA LEU A 163 -4.67 -0.73 -5.29
C LEU A 163 -4.30 0.05 -4.03
N ALA A 164 -4.49 -0.57 -2.88
CA ALA A 164 -4.03 -0.08 -1.59
C ALA A 164 -2.72 -0.80 -1.22
N ILE A 165 -1.69 -0.05 -0.84
CA ILE A 165 -0.41 -0.60 -0.38
C ILE A 165 0.02 0.17 0.86
N GLY A 166 0.57 -0.51 1.85
CA GLY A 166 1.09 0.11 3.06
C GLY A 166 2.12 -0.75 3.76
N THR A 167 2.60 -0.25 4.89
CA THR A 167 3.55 -0.99 5.74
C THR A 167 2.85 -1.42 7.01
N ALA A 168 2.76 -2.73 7.21
CA ALA A 168 2.27 -3.30 8.45
C ALA A 168 3.34 -3.14 9.55
N VAL A 169 2.94 -2.70 10.74
CA VAL A 169 3.87 -2.34 11.83
C VAL A 169 3.48 -2.98 13.16
N ALA A 170 4.49 -3.21 14.00
CA ALA A 170 4.31 -3.71 15.35
C ALA A 170 5.23 -2.99 16.34
N PRO A 171 4.88 -2.94 17.64
CA PRO A 171 5.77 -2.39 18.67
C PRO A 171 7.10 -3.13 18.70
N THR A 172 8.21 -2.39 18.79
CA THR A 172 9.56 -2.97 18.86
C THR A 172 9.93 -3.45 20.26
N GLY A 173 9.13 -3.12 21.27
CA GLY A 173 9.45 -3.31 22.69
C GLY A 173 10.48 -2.30 23.22
N ALA A 174 11.13 -1.51 22.35
CA ALA A 174 11.84 -0.31 22.75
C ALA A 174 10.80 0.78 23.04
N GLY A 175 10.82 1.33 24.25
CA GLY A 175 9.88 2.39 24.63
C GLY A 175 9.89 3.55 23.62
N SER A 176 8.71 4.14 23.38
CA SER A 176 8.55 5.33 22.54
C SER A 176 9.50 6.43 23.04
N ARG A 177 10.39 6.90 22.16
CA ARG A 177 11.19 8.10 22.36
C ARG A 177 10.76 9.17 21.37
N LEU A 178 9.45 9.40 21.26
CA LEU A 178 8.97 10.60 20.60
C LEU A 178 9.62 11.79 21.33
N PRO A 179 10.46 12.59 20.67
CA PRO A 179 10.93 13.83 21.27
C PRO A 179 9.71 14.71 21.55
N ASP A 180 9.70 15.41 22.68
CA ASP A 180 8.71 16.45 22.95
C ASP A 180 8.68 17.41 21.75
N THR A 181 7.62 17.34 20.95
CA THR A 181 7.58 17.93 19.62
C THR A 181 7.72 19.46 19.70
N ILE A 182 8.55 20.07 18.86
CA ILE A 182 8.32 21.45 18.44
C ILE A 182 7.14 21.38 17.47
N PRO A 183 5.97 21.99 17.78
CA PRO A 183 4.87 22.00 16.84
C PRO A 183 5.30 22.81 15.62
N VAL A 184 5.47 22.15 14.47
CA VAL A 184 5.49 22.84 13.19
C VAL A 184 4.04 23.26 12.95
N LEU A 185 3.73 24.50 13.35
CA LEU A 185 2.53 25.19 12.95
C LEU A 185 2.59 25.33 11.43
N LEU A 186 1.85 24.48 10.71
CA LEU A 186 1.60 24.70 9.30
C LEU A 186 0.62 25.87 9.22
N ASP A 187 1.14 27.09 9.05
CA ASP A 187 0.29 28.25 8.77
C ASP A 187 -0.38 28.02 7.41
N LEU A 188 -1.65 27.61 7.45
CA LEU A 188 -2.52 27.48 6.29
C LEU A 188 -3.03 28.86 5.85
N HIS A 189 -2.15 29.84 5.68
CA HIS A 189 -2.47 31.10 5.00
C HIS A 189 -1.21 31.66 4.34
N ASP A 190 -1.01 31.32 3.07
CA ASP A 190 -0.56 32.32 2.11
C ASP A 190 -1.05 31.95 0.70
N ARG A 191 -1.96 32.77 0.19
CA ARG A 191 -2.41 32.85 -1.21
C ARG A 191 -2.14 34.26 -1.68
#